data_AF-A0A6M3KCR1-F1
#
_entry.id   AF-A0A6M3KCR1-F1
#
_cell.length_a   1.000
_cell.length_b   1.000
_cell.length_c   1.000
_cell.angle_alpha   90.00
_cell.angle_beta   90.00
_cell.angle_gamma   90.00
#
_symmetry.space_group_name_H-M   'P 1'
#
loop_
_entity.id
_entity.type
_entity.pdbx_description
1 polymer ?
#
loop_
_entity_poly.entity_id
_entity_poly.type
_entity_poly.pdbx_seq_one_letter_code
_entity_poly.pdbx_strand_id
1 'polypeptide(L)'
;MAGVYGRTWQSVLMDIDLTAEYSGEDIDRTSALVDLGADCSGVTVFVPTIDSAAVSLLVQRDSTITTVPVALHYRQTSDNATALQATTAGTGGYVFNFDCDGIRYFRIYTGANQTVDRTFYVRGTV
;
A
#
# COMPACT_ATOMS: atom_id res chain seq x y z
N MET A 1 -5.94 -11.66 -22.81
CA MET A 1 -6.63 -12.24 -21.64
C MET A 1 -6.44 -11.27 -20.48
N ALA A 2 -7.46 -10.45 -20.16
CA ALA A 2 -7.42 -9.55 -19.01
C ALA A 2 -7.63 -10.39 -17.75
N GLY A 3 -6.54 -10.65 -17.02
CA GLY A 3 -6.58 -11.48 -15.82
C GLY A 3 -7.38 -10.80 -14.71
N VAL A 4 -8.16 -11.59 -13.97
CA VAL A 4 -9.04 -11.21 -12.85
C VAL A 4 -8.26 -10.75 -11.61
N TYR A 5 -6.96 -10.45 -11.75
CA TYR A 5 -6.01 -10.26 -10.65
C TYR A 5 -6.31 -9.01 -9.79
N GLY A 6 -7.14 -8.09 -10.27
CA GLY A 6 -7.52 -6.90 -9.53
C GLY A 6 -8.64 -7.12 -8.49
N ARG A 7 -9.40 -8.23 -8.50
CA ARG A 7 -10.58 -8.37 -7.61
C ARG A 7 -10.45 -9.39 -6.48
N THR A 8 -9.39 -10.19 -6.50
CA THR A 8 -9.14 -11.20 -5.47
C THR A 8 -8.23 -10.62 -4.39
N TRP A 9 -8.44 -11.03 -3.14
CA TRP A 9 -7.54 -10.67 -2.05
C TRP A 9 -6.15 -11.28 -2.28
N GLN A 10 -5.13 -10.43 -2.16
CA GLN A 10 -3.72 -10.78 -2.20
C GLN A 10 -3.08 -10.46 -0.84
N SER A 11 -2.26 -11.36 -0.31
CA SER A 11 -1.47 -11.09 0.89
C SER A 11 -0.18 -10.37 0.51
N VAL A 12 0.17 -9.33 1.24
CA VAL A 12 1.38 -8.53 1.02
C VAL A 12 2.15 -8.45 2.33
N LEU A 13 3.42 -8.81 2.30
CA LEU A 13 4.30 -8.79 3.47
C LEU A 13 5.04 -7.46 3.54
N MET A 14 5.06 -6.88 4.73
CA MET A 14 6.05 -5.92 5.18
C MET A 14 7.02 -6.70 6.07
N ASP A 15 8.22 -6.91 5.54
CA ASP A 15 9.26 -7.74 6.13
C ASP A 15 10.34 -6.82 6.70
N ILE A 16 10.47 -6.83 8.02
CA ILE A 16 11.37 -5.91 8.73
C ILE A 16 12.85 -6.29 8.56
N ASP A 17 13.13 -7.50 8.05
CA ASP A 17 14.47 -8.07 7.91
C ASP A 17 14.91 -8.19 6.43
N LEU A 18 14.13 -7.65 5.49
CA LEU A 18 14.36 -7.84 4.06
C LEU A 18 15.59 -7.08 3.56
N THR A 19 16.58 -7.82 3.04
CA THR A 19 17.88 -7.26 2.62
C THR A 19 17.94 -6.72 1.20
N ALA A 20 16.89 -6.92 0.37
CA ALA A 20 16.94 -6.56 -1.04
C ALA A 20 15.54 -6.42 -1.68
N GLU A 21 14.85 -5.29 -1.49
CA GLU A 21 13.66 -4.99 -2.29
C GLU A 21 13.56 -3.55 -2.82
N TYR A 22 14.38 -2.62 -2.31
CA TYR A 22 14.58 -1.28 -2.84
C TYR A 22 15.75 -0.62 -2.10
N SER A 23 16.65 0.08 -2.81
CA SER A 23 17.90 0.62 -2.23
C SER A 23 17.77 2.01 -1.60
N GLY A 24 16.59 2.40 -1.11
CA GLY A 24 16.38 3.76 -0.60
C GLY A 24 15.14 4.00 0.27
N GLU A 25 14.43 2.95 0.69
CA GLU A 25 13.24 3.03 1.58
C GLU A 25 13.54 2.25 2.84
N ASP A 26 12.85 2.63 3.91
CA ASP A 26 12.95 1.98 5.20
C ASP A 26 12.19 0.65 5.15
N ILE A 27 12.93 -0.46 5.25
CA ILE A 27 12.40 -1.83 5.07
C ILE A 27 11.32 -2.18 6.11
N ASP A 28 11.42 -1.58 7.29
CA ASP A 28 10.45 -1.76 8.37
C ASP A 28 9.22 -0.84 8.24
N ARG A 29 9.09 -0.09 7.14
CA ARG A 29 7.94 0.78 6.86
C ARG A 29 7.22 0.49 5.57
N THR A 30 7.85 -0.23 4.65
CA THR A 30 7.33 -0.39 3.29
C THR A 30 7.16 -1.87 2.95
N SER A 31 6.01 -2.22 2.37
CA SER A 31 5.72 -3.58 1.96
C SER A 31 6.41 -3.96 0.65
N ALA A 32 6.34 -5.26 0.34
CA ALA A 32 6.63 -5.75 -0.99
C ALA A 32 5.75 -5.09 -2.06
N LEU A 33 6.23 -5.12 -3.31
CA LEU A 33 5.51 -4.57 -4.45
C LEU A 33 4.22 -5.36 -4.72
N VAL A 34 3.11 -4.65 -4.84
CA VAL A 34 1.83 -5.19 -5.29
C VAL A 34 1.66 -4.94 -6.78
N ASP A 35 1.25 -5.99 -7.52
CA ASP A 35 0.74 -5.89 -8.89
C ASP A 35 -0.72 -6.39 -8.92
N LEU A 36 -1.66 -5.48 -9.19
CA LEU A 36 -3.08 -5.81 -9.36
C LEU A 36 -3.38 -6.52 -10.69
N GLY A 37 -2.40 -6.64 -11.58
CA GLY A 37 -2.50 -7.26 -12.90
C GLY A 37 -3.24 -6.42 -13.94
N ALA A 38 -3.97 -5.38 -13.52
CA ALA A 38 -4.65 -4.41 -14.36
C ALA A 38 -4.82 -3.09 -13.60
N ASP A 39 -5.09 -2.02 -14.34
CA ASP A 39 -5.41 -0.72 -13.77
C ASP A 39 -6.78 -0.81 -13.07
N CYS A 40 -6.82 -0.36 -11.83
CA CYS A 40 -8.02 -0.35 -10.98
C CYS A 40 -8.44 1.10 -10.69
N SER A 41 -9.69 1.31 -10.31
CA SER A 41 -10.22 2.63 -9.90
C SER A 41 -10.02 2.90 -8.41
N GLY A 42 -9.69 1.86 -7.64
CA GLY A 42 -9.35 1.97 -6.24
C GLY A 42 -8.68 0.71 -5.69
N VAL A 43 -8.27 0.78 -4.44
CA VAL A 43 -7.63 -0.30 -3.69
C VAL A 43 -8.28 -0.42 -2.33
N THR A 44 -8.73 -1.63 -1.98
CA THR A 44 -9.11 -1.97 -0.60
C THR A 44 -7.92 -2.60 0.12
N VAL A 45 -7.60 -2.13 1.32
CA VAL A 45 -6.56 -2.68 2.20
C VAL A 45 -7.18 -3.11 3.52
N PHE A 46 -6.99 -4.37 3.90
CA PHE A 46 -7.20 -4.87 5.24
C PHE A 46 -5.89 -4.71 6.03
N VAL A 47 -5.94 -3.90 7.08
CA VAL A 47 -4.78 -3.57 7.91
C VAL A 47 -4.75 -4.51 9.12
N PRO A 48 -3.66 -5.29 9.30
CA PRO A 48 -3.48 -6.14 10.48
C PRO A 48 -3.24 -5.26 11.72
N THR A 49 -2.99 -5.88 12.86
CA THR A 49 -2.42 -5.13 13.98
C THR A 49 -1.05 -4.60 13.57
N ILE A 50 -0.85 -3.29 13.72
CA ILE A 50 0.42 -2.61 13.44
C ILE A 50 0.87 -1.79 14.65
N ASP A 51 2.15 -1.44 14.68
CA ASP A 51 2.66 -0.40 15.56
C ASP A 51 2.06 0.94 15.15
N SER A 52 1.85 1.83 16.13
CA SER A 52 1.05 3.04 15.95
C SER A 52 1.58 3.93 14.80
N ALA A 53 0.94 3.86 13.64
CA ALA A 53 1.41 4.47 12.41
C ALA A 53 0.25 4.89 11.51
N ALA A 54 0.53 5.81 10.58
CA ALA A 54 -0.36 6.08 9.47
C ALA A 54 -0.14 5.05 8.34
N VAL A 55 -1.18 4.44 7.77
CA VAL A 55 -1.07 3.60 6.56
C VAL A 55 -1.37 4.43 5.31
N SER A 56 -0.56 4.27 4.27
CA SER A 56 -0.72 4.96 2.97
C SER A 56 -0.23 4.08 1.83
N LEU A 57 -0.49 4.50 0.59
CA LEU A 57 -0.01 3.82 -0.60
C LEU A 57 1.10 4.64 -1.27
N LEU A 58 2.20 3.98 -1.62
CA LEU A 58 3.19 4.52 -2.54
C LEU A 58 2.98 3.86 -3.90
N VAL A 59 2.67 4.65 -4.91
CA VAL A 59 2.39 4.17 -6.26
C VAL A 59 3.63 4.25 -7.13
N GLN A 60 3.75 3.32 -8.07
CA GLN A 60 4.83 3.33 -9.05
C GLN A 60 4.29 3.04 -10.44
N ARG A 61 4.97 3.57 -11.45
CA ARG A 61 4.50 3.49 -12.85
C ARG A 61 4.58 2.07 -13.42
N ASP A 62 5.55 1.29 -12.98
CA ASP A 62 5.87 -0.03 -13.52
C ASP A 62 6.38 -0.96 -12.41
N SER A 63 6.60 -2.23 -12.73
CA SER A 63 7.05 -3.24 -11.77
C SER A 63 8.56 -3.22 -11.50
N THR A 64 9.29 -2.23 -12.03
CA THR A 64 10.75 -2.20 -11.91
C THR A 64 11.13 -1.85 -10.48
N ILE A 65 11.99 -2.65 -9.87
CA ILE A 65 12.45 -2.47 -8.49
C ILE A 65 13.15 -1.13 -8.26
N THR A 66 13.76 -0.54 -9.29
CA THR A 66 14.45 0.76 -9.20
C THR A 66 13.54 1.97 -9.42
N THR A 67 12.27 1.75 -9.75
CA THR A 67 11.31 2.85 -9.94
C THR A 67 11.01 3.46 -8.58
N VAL A 68 11.32 4.76 -8.43
CA VAL A 68 11.05 5.50 -7.20
C VAL A 68 9.53 5.56 -7.00
N PRO A 69 9.00 4.99 -5.93
CA PRO A 69 7.57 5.06 -5.67
C PRO A 69 7.21 6.47 -5.15
N VAL A 70 6.01 6.93 -5.45
CA VAL A 70 5.52 8.26 -5.10
C VAL A 70 4.29 8.12 -4.23
N ALA A 71 4.16 8.94 -3.19
CA ALA A 71 2.97 8.94 -2.36
C ALA A 71 1.70 9.20 -3.19
N LEU A 72 0.69 8.35 -3.02
CA LEU A 72 -0.62 8.54 -3.65
C LEU A 72 -1.30 9.79 -3.05
N HIS A 73 -1.31 10.89 -3.79
CA HIS A 73 -2.11 12.06 -3.45
C HIS A 73 -3.46 11.97 -4.15
N TYR A 74 -4.53 11.77 -3.38
CA TYR A 74 -5.88 11.99 -3.88
C TYR A 74 -6.31 13.42 -3.54
N ARG A 75 -6.86 14.14 -4.52
CA ARG A 75 -7.44 15.46 -4.30
C ARG A 75 -8.86 15.28 -3.80
N GLN A 76 -9.07 15.38 -2.49
CA GLN A 76 -10.41 15.55 -1.96
C GLN A 76 -10.96 16.90 -2.48
N THR A 77 -12.20 16.92 -2.97
CA THR A 77 -12.82 18.13 -3.57
C THR A 77 -13.08 19.24 -2.56
N SER A 78 -12.89 18.97 -1.27
CA SER A 78 -12.90 19.94 -0.18
C SER A 78 -11.67 19.72 0.71
N ASP A 79 -10.77 20.70 0.68
CA ASP A 79 -9.54 20.83 1.47
C ASP A 79 -8.30 20.03 1.03
N ASN A 80 -7.17 20.74 1.05
CA ASN A 80 -5.80 20.31 0.75
C ASN A 80 -5.29 19.21 1.70
N ALA A 81 -5.96 18.06 1.77
CA ALA A 81 -5.52 16.93 2.58
C ALA A 81 -4.53 16.07 1.77
N THR A 82 -3.25 16.19 2.10
CA THR A 82 -2.20 15.28 1.65
C THR A 82 -2.39 13.89 2.27
N ALA A 83 -2.83 12.92 1.45
CA ALA A 83 -2.28 11.56 1.31
C ALA A 83 -1.97 10.67 2.53
N LEU A 84 -2.55 10.91 3.72
CA LEU A 84 -2.40 10.01 4.88
C LEU A 84 -3.80 9.59 5.35
N GLN A 85 -4.34 8.49 4.81
CA GLN A 85 -5.75 8.14 5.04
C GLN A 85 -6.04 7.32 6.31
N ALA A 86 -5.03 6.82 7.02
CA ALA A 86 -5.30 5.88 8.11
C ALA A 86 -4.31 5.99 9.26
N THR A 87 -4.53 6.84 10.26
CA THR A 87 -3.79 6.73 11.54
C THR A 87 -4.37 5.56 12.35
N THR A 88 -3.60 4.50 12.56
CA THR A 88 -4.00 3.37 13.37
C THR A 88 -3.00 3.16 14.49
N ALA A 89 -3.41 3.46 15.73
CA ALA A 89 -2.69 3.08 16.92
C ALA A 89 -3.14 1.69 17.40
N GLY A 90 -2.27 0.68 17.30
CA GLY A 90 -2.25 -0.51 18.15
C GLY A 90 -3.46 -1.47 18.10
N THR A 91 -4.45 -1.24 17.26
CA THR A 91 -5.61 -2.14 17.12
C THR A 91 -5.74 -2.53 15.66
N GLY A 92 -5.59 -3.81 15.32
CA GLY A 92 -5.77 -4.29 13.95
C GLY A 92 -7.25 -4.42 13.55
N GLY A 93 -7.50 -4.90 12.33
CA GLY A 93 -8.85 -5.27 11.89
C GLY A 93 -9.63 -4.16 11.18
N TYR A 94 -8.91 -3.19 10.60
CA TYR A 94 -9.50 -2.12 9.81
C TYR A 94 -9.47 -2.42 8.32
N VAL A 95 -10.44 -1.87 7.60
CA VAL A 95 -10.49 -1.91 6.14
C VAL A 95 -10.53 -0.48 5.62
N PHE A 96 -9.59 -0.14 4.75
CA PHE A 96 -9.51 1.15 4.08
C PHE A 96 -9.75 0.98 2.59
N ASN A 97 -10.40 1.97 1.98
CA ASN A 97 -10.54 2.08 0.54
C ASN A 97 -9.80 3.35 0.09
N PHE A 98 -8.85 3.17 -0.81
CA PHE A 98 -8.13 4.24 -1.47
C PHE A 98 -8.74 4.40 -2.86
N ASP A 99 -9.32 5.57 -3.13
CA ASP A 99 -9.74 5.92 -4.48
C ASP A 99 -8.50 6.33 -5.28
N CYS A 100 -8.15 5.54 -6.28
CA CYS A 100 -6.95 5.73 -7.05
C CYS A 100 -7.20 5.30 -8.49
N ASP A 101 -7.60 6.26 -9.31
CA ASP A 101 -7.89 6.04 -10.71
C ASP A 101 -6.62 5.66 -11.49
N GLY A 102 -6.63 4.50 -12.14
CA GLY A 102 -5.56 4.06 -13.03
C GLY A 102 -4.33 3.46 -12.32
N ILE A 103 -4.44 3.02 -11.07
CA ILE A 103 -3.32 2.40 -10.35
C ILE A 103 -3.30 0.89 -10.54
N ARG A 104 -2.11 0.37 -10.83
CA ARG A 104 -1.81 -1.06 -10.92
C ARG A 104 -0.71 -1.51 -9.95
N TYR A 105 0.35 -0.72 -9.82
CA TYR A 105 1.51 -1.06 -9.00
C TYR A 105 1.63 -0.13 -7.81
N PHE A 106 1.73 -0.70 -6.61
CA PHE A 106 1.88 0.08 -5.39
C PHE A 106 2.55 -0.71 -4.27
N ARG A 107 2.99 -0.01 -3.23
CA ARG A 107 3.45 -0.55 -1.95
C ARG A 107 2.63 0.05 -0.83
N ILE A 108 2.49 -0.69 0.26
CA ILE A 108 1.90 -0.20 1.50
C ILE A 108 3.01 0.45 2.31
N TYR A 109 2.75 1.66 2.79
CA TYR A 109 3.68 2.41 3.61
C TYR A 109 3.08 2.70 4.99
N THR A 110 3.89 2.55 6.02
CA THR A 110 3.57 2.93 7.39
C THR A 110 4.37 4.17 7.81
N GLY A 111 3.68 5.12 8.44
CA GLY A 111 4.24 6.38 8.94
C GLY A 111 5.24 6.22 10.09
N ALA A 112 5.42 5.01 10.61
CA ALA A 112 6.39 4.65 11.64
C ALA A 112 6.82 3.19 11.46
N ASN A 113 8.06 2.92 11.87
CA ASN A 113 8.72 1.62 11.78
C ASN A 113 7.91 0.55 12.53
N GLN A 114 7.81 -0.62 11.92
CA GLN A 114 7.22 -1.80 12.53
C GLN A 114 8.28 -2.61 13.27
N THR A 115 7.86 -3.21 14.38
CA THR A 115 8.72 -4.01 15.28
C THR A 115 8.66 -5.50 14.98
N VAL A 116 7.72 -5.92 14.14
CA VAL A 116 7.56 -7.30 13.64
C VAL A 116 6.98 -7.26 12.22
N ASP A 117 7.15 -8.34 11.48
CA ASP A 117 6.52 -8.53 10.17
C ASP A 117 5.01 -8.30 10.20
N ARG A 118 4.51 -7.59 9.19
CA ARG A 118 3.08 -7.29 9.05
C ARG A 118 2.56 -7.83 7.72
N THR A 119 1.53 -8.67 7.78
CA THR A 119 0.84 -9.15 6.57
C THR A 119 -0.46 -8.38 6.35
N PHE A 120 -0.51 -7.63 5.28
CA PHE A 120 -1.69 -6.92 4.81
C PHE A 120 -2.44 -7.78 3.80
N TYR A 121 -3.74 -7.53 3.64
CA TYR A 121 -4.50 -8.09 2.51
C TYR A 121 -5.01 -6.95 1.64
N VAL A 122 -4.80 -7.05 0.34
CA VAL A 122 -5.18 -6.01 -0.62
C VAL A 122 -5.99 -6.58 -1.75
N ARG A 123 -6.82 -5.75 -2.37
CA ARG A 123 -7.47 -6.02 -3.65
C ARG A 123 -7.71 -4.69 -4.37
N GLY A 124 -7.77 -4.72 -5.69
CA GLY A 124 -8.29 -3.62 -6.47
C GLY A 124 -9.83 -3.58 -6.46
N THR A 125 -10.36 -2.41 -6.79
CA THR A 125 -11.77 -2.15 -7.04
C THR A 125 -11.94 -1.57 -8.45
N VAL A 126 -13.13 -1.77 -9.02
CA VAL A 126 -13.51 -1.30 -10.37
C VAL A 126 -14.60 -0.26 -10.29
#